data_AF-A0A1I1KX58-F1
#
_entry.id   AF-A0A1I1KX58-F1
#
_cell.length_a   1.000
_cell.length_b   1.000
_cell.length_c   1.000
_cell.angle_alpha   90.00
_cell.angle_beta   90.00
_cell.angle_gamma   90.00
#
_symmetry.space_group_name_H-M   'P 1'
#
loop_
_entity.id
_entity.type
_entity.pdbx_description
1 polymer ?
#
loop_
_entity_poly.entity_id
_entity_poly.type
_entity_poly.pdbx_seq_one_letter_code
_entity_poly.pdbx_strand_id
1 'polypeptide(L)'
;MKQEALAQALGTNQQAISAMENSENIDEEKLKELAKALGMTVEAIKNFSEEAVINYFNNIYDNEISGSVIAPQSNNYSFNPLDKLVEVYEENKKLYERLIQAEKDKNEYLEKLLDKK
;
A
#
# COMPACT_ATOMS: atom_id res chain seq x y z
N MET A 1 -0.12 25.92 -8.21
CA MET A 1 0.62 27.18 -8.42
C MET A 1 -0.16 27.98 -9.46
N LYS A 2 -0.31 29.31 -9.33
CA LYS A 2 -0.96 30.11 -10.39
C LYS A 2 0.04 30.40 -11.51
N GLN A 3 -0.41 30.53 -12.76
CA GLN A 3 0.47 30.80 -13.90
C GLN A 3 1.26 32.11 -13.72
N GLU A 4 0.68 33.14 -13.10
CA GLU A 4 1.38 34.40 -12.83
C GLU A 4 2.54 34.21 -11.85
N ALA A 5 2.38 33.35 -10.85
CA ALA A 5 3.42 33.04 -9.88
C ALA A 5 4.56 32.21 -10.51
N LEU A 6 4.21 31.26 -11.39
CA LEU A 6 5.20 30.49 -12.14
C LEU A 6 5.97 31.37 -13.13
N ALA A 7 5.28 32.30 -13.81
CA ALA A 7 5.90 33.26 -14.69
C ALA A 7 6.93 34.14 -13.95
N GLN A 8 6.58 34.63 -12.76
CA GLN A 8 7.50 35.39 -11.92
C GLN A 8 8.73 34.55 -11.50
N ALA A 9 8.52 33.28 -11.13
CA ALA A 9 9.60 32.38 -10.73
C ALA A 9 10.57 32.08 -11.89
N LEU A 10 10.07 32.05 -13.12
CA LEU A 10 10.85 31.80 -14.35
C LEU A 10 11.32 33.08 -15.04
N GLY A 11 11.09 34.26 -14.46
CA GLY A 11 11.49 35.55 -15.04
C GLY A 11 10.80 35.86 -16.38
N THR A 12 9.58 35.36 -16.59
CA THR A 12 8.80 35.51 -17.82
C THR A 12 7.42 36.12 -17.53
N ASN A 13 6.52 36.09 -18.51
CA ASN A 13 5.14 36.56 -18.38
C ASN A 13 4.12 35.40 -18.43
N GLN A 14 2.91 35.66 -17.96
CA GLN A 14 1.84 34.66 -17.91
C GLN A 14 1.48 34.11 -19.31
N GLN A 15 1.50 34.97 -20.34
CA GLN A 15 1.19 34.58 -21.71
C GLN A 15 2.20 33.54 -22.23
N ALA A 16 3.48 33.68 -21.89
CA ALA A 16 4.52 32.73 -22.25
C ALA A 16 4.34 31.38 -21.56
N ILE A 17 3.92 31.37 -20.27
CA ILE A 17 3.58 30.13 -19.56
C ILE A 17 2.36 29.45 -20.20
N SER A 18 1.30 30.21 -20.48
CA SER A 18 0.11 29.67 -21.14
C SER A 18 0.41 29.12 -22.54
N ALA A 19 1.29 29.78 -23.30
CA ALA A 19 1.74 29.28 -24.60
C ALA A 19 2.58 28.00 -24.45
N MET A 20 3.38 27.88 -23.39
CA MET A 20 4.18 26.70 -23.09
C MET A 20 3.31 25.50 -22.69
N GLU A 21 2.29 25.71 -21.85
CA GLU A 21 1.33 24.67 -21.44
C GLU A 21 0.52 24.13 -22.63
N ASN A 22 0.21 24.97 -23.62
CA ASN A 22 -0.48 24.55 -24.84
C ASN A 22 0.47 23.99 -25.92
N SER A 23 1.78 23.95 -25.66
CA SER A 23 2.75 23.43 -26.60
C SER A 23 2.88 21.92 -26.46
N GLU A 24 2.88 21.22 -27.58
CA GLU A 24 3.09 19.76 -27.62
C GLU A 24 4.55 19.38 -27.30
N ASN A 25 5.51 20.28 -27.55
CA ASN A 25 6.94 20.04 -27.35
C ASN A 25 7.57 21.16 -26.52
N ILE A 26 8.29 20.76 -25.47
CA ILE A 26 9.03 21.68 -24.60
C ILE A 26 10.50 21.31 -24.65
N ASP A 27 11.36 22.31 -24.86
CA ASP A 27 12.82 22.14 -24.85
C ASP A 27 13.31 21.62 -23.49
N GLU A 28 14.26 20.69 -23.51
CA GLU A 28 14.72 20.02 -22.30
C GLU A 28 15.37 20.96 -21.26
N GLU A 29 16.04 22.01 -21.71
CA GLU A 29 16.59 23.05 -20.82
C GLU A 29 15.48 23.85 -20.11
N LYS A 30 14.41 24.21 -20.82
CA LYS A 30 13.25 24.88 -20.21
C LYS A 30 12.52 23.97 -19.24
N LEU A 31 12.44 22.68 -19.56
CA LEU A 31 11.83 21.69 -18.68
C LEU A 31 12.59 21.53 -17.37
N LYS A 32 13.94 21.60 -17.38
CA LYS A 32 14.77 21.63 -16.16
C LYS A 32 14.51 22.87 -15.32
N GLU A 33 14.42 24.04 -15.94
CA GLU A 33 14.10 25.28 -15.24
C GLU A 33 12.71 25.23 -14.60
N LEU A 34 11.73 24.68 -15.33
CA LEU A 34 10.36 24.49 -14.85
C LEU A 34 10.31 23.52 -13.66
N ALA A 35 11.03 22.39 -13.76
CA ALA A 35 11.18 21.42 -12.67
C ALA A 35 11.75 22.07 -11.41
N LYS A 36 12.81 22.88 -11.56
CA LYS A 36 13.42 23.63 -10.45
C LYS A 36 12.45 24.65 -9.83
N ALA A 37 11.70 25.39 -10.64
CA ALA A 37 10.73 26.36 -10.17
C ALA A 37 9.55 25.72 -9.42
N LEU A 38 9.13 24.52 -9.85
CA LEU A 38 8.09 23.72 -9.22
C LEU A 38 8.58 22.89 -8.02
N GLY A 39 9.90 22.78 -7.82
CA GLY A 39 10.49 21.91 -6.80
C GLY A 39 10.31 20.42 -7.10
N MET A 40 10.23 20.06 -8.38
CA MET A 40 10.02 18.69 -8.86
C MET A 40 11.23 18.20 -9.66
N THR A 41 11.30 16.89 -9.94
CA THR A 41 12.26 16.36 -10.91
C THR A 41 11.72 16.47 -12.33
N VAL A 42 12.61 16.49 -13.32
CA VAL A 42 12.23 16.51 -14.74
C VAL A 42 11.42 15.26 -15.08
N GLU A 43 11.83 14.11 -14.54
CA GLU A 43 11.17 12.83 -14.71
C GLU A 43 9.75 12.84 -14.15
N ALA A 44 9.51 13.52 -13.01
CA ALA A 44 8.16 13.61 -12.44
C ALA A 44 7.22 14.41 -13.33
N ILE A 45 7.72 15.43 -14.04
CA ILE A 45 6.93 16.22 -14.99
C ILE A 45 6.66 15.41 -16.27
N LYS A 46 7.68 14.73 -16.82
CA LYS A 46 7.53 13.89 -18.02
C LYS A 46 6.58 12.72 -17.83
N ASN A 47 6.59 12.12 -16.64
CA ASN A 47 5.75 10.98 -16.30
C ASN A 47 4.43 11.38 -15.63
N PHE A 48 4.10 12.67 -15.60
CA PHE A 48 2.83 13.12 -15.04
C PHE A 48 1.67 12.61 -15.90
N SER A 49 0.72 11.94 -15.26
CA SER A 49 -0.51 11.43 -15.90
C SER A 49 -1.67 11.71 -14.96
N GLU A 50 -2.66 12.46 -15.44
CA GLU A 50 -3.87 12.76 -14.68
C GLU A 50 -4.66 11.48 -14.37
N GLU A 51 -4.71 10.53 -15.30
CA GLU A 51 -5.32 9.21 -15.08
C GLU A 51 -4.60 8.43 -13.98
N ALA A 52 -3.26 8.47 -13.93
CA ALA A 52 -2.50 7.83 -12.85
C ALA A 52 -2.81 8.47 -11.49
N VAL A 53 -2.99 9.79 -11.44
CA VAL A 53 -3.37 10.54 -10.24
C VAL A 53 -4.81 10.21 -9.81
N ILE A 54 -5.76 10.18 -10.75
CA ILE A 54 -7.17 9.83 -10.47
C ILE A 54 -7.27 8.38 -9.99
N ASN A 55 -6.57 7.45 -10.66
CA ASN A 55 -6.50 6.05 -10.23
C ASN A 55 -5.89 5.93 -8.84
N TYR A 56 -4.83 6.69 -8.53
CA TYR A 56 -4.26 6.74 -7.19
C TYR A 56 -5.29 7.15 -6.13
N PHE A 57 -6.06 8.22 -6.37
CA PHE A 57 -7.08 8.67 -5.42
C PHE A 57 -8.21 7.64 -5.27
N ASN A 58 -8.71 7.08 -6.37
CA ASN A 58 -9.79 6.08 -6.32
C ASN A 58 -9.36 4.80 -5.58
N ASN A 59 -8.12 4.35 -5.80
CA ASN A 59 -7.60 3.16 -5.10
C ASN A 59 -7.35 3.38 -3.60
N ILE A 60 -7.15 4.63 -3.14
CA ILE A 60 -6.98 4.94 -1.72
C ILE A 60 -8.31 4.87 -0.95
N TYR A 61 -9.43 5.20 -1.59
CA TYR A 61 -10.73 5.17 -0.93
C TYR A 61 -11.40 3.79 -0.99
N ASP A 62 -11.17 3.02 -2.08
CA ASP A 62 -11.80 1.70 -2.25
C ASP A 62 -10.99 0.52 -1.70
N ASN A 63 -9.69 0.70 -1.45
CA ASN A 63 -8.88 -0.31 -0.77
C ASN A 63 -8.37 0.21 0.57
N GLU A 64 -8.91 -0.33 1.67
CA GLU A 64 -8.11 -0.47 2.89
C GLU A 64 -6.74 -1.03 2.48
N ILE A 65 -5.71 -0.21 2.66
CA ILE A 65 -4.35 -0.39 2.15
C ILE A 65 -3.84 -1.82 2.39
N SER A 66 -4.03 -2.68 1.38
CA SER A 66 -3.46 -4.02 1.29
C SER A 66 -2.70 -4.10 -0.03
N GLY A 67 -1.56 -3.41 -0.09
CA GLY A 67 -0.58 -3.56 -1.16
C GLY A 67 -0.63 -2.49 -2.24
N SER A 68 -0.19 -1.27 -1.92
CA SER A 68 0.23 -0.31 -2.96
C SER A 68 1.71 -0.52 -3.29
N VAL A 69 2.00 -0.51 -4.59
CA VAL A 69 3.28 -0.77 -5.27
C VAL A 69 4.42 0.20 -4.87
N ILE A 70 4.16 1.25 -4.08
CA ILE A 70 5.18 2.20 -3.60
C ILE A 70 4.93 2.58 -2.13
N ALA A 71 4.87 1.59 -1.23
CA ALA A 71 4.94 1.83 0.21
C ALA A 71 6.02 0.92 0.83
N PRO A 72 7.19 1.44 1.26
CA PRO A 72 8.17 0.63 2.02
C PRO A 72 7.71 0.34 3.46
N GLN A 73 6.42 0.50 3.75
CA GLN A 73 5.82 0.42 5.09
C GLN A 73 4.44 -0.27 5.06
N SER A 74 4.07 -1.01 4.01
CA SER A 74 3.02 -2.02 4.15
C SER A 74 3.57 -3.07 5.10
N ASN A 75 3.01 -3.18 6.32
CA ASN A 75 3.37 -4.16 7.36
C ASN A 75 4.30 -5.27 6.84
N ASN A 76 5.61 -5.02 6.87
CA ASN A 76 6.61 -5.88 6.26
C ASN A 76 6.81 -7.07 7.21
N TYR A 77 5.83 -7.95 7.26
CA TYR A 77 6.00 -9.24 7.88
C TYR A 77 7.06 -9.98 7.05
N SER A 78 8.13 -10.46 7.71
CA SER A 78 9.12 -11.34 7.08
C SER A 78 8.56 -12.74 6.78
N PHE A 79 7.26 -12.93 7.01
CA PHE A 79 6.53 -14.17 6.85
C PHE A 79 5.22 -13.87 6.12
N ASN A 80 4.71 -14.87 5.40
CA ASN A 80 3.41 -14.79 4.78
C ASN A 80 2.31 -14.96 5.85
N PRO A 81 1.42 -13.96 6.06
CA PRO A 81 0.38 -14.05 7.09
C PRO A 81 -0.59 -15.22 6.90
N LEU A 82 -0.84 -15.64 5.65
CA LEU A 82 -1.70 -16.78 5.37
C LEU A 82 -1.07 -18.09 5.84
N ASP A 83 0.25 -18.24 5.69
CA ASP A 83 0.97 -19.42 6.17
C ASP A 83 0.89 -19.49 7.71
N LYS A 84 1.04 -18.34 8.39
CA LYS A 84 0.86 -18.27 9.85
C LYS A 84 -0.58 -18.53 10.29
N LEU A 85 -1.57 -18.09 9.52
CA LEU A 85 -2.96 -18.40 9.81
C LEU A 85 -3.21 -19.91 9.72
N VAL A 86 -2.72 -20.56 8.67
CA VAL A 86 -2.82 -22.03 8.50
C VAL A 86 -2.13 -22.78 9.65
N GLU A 87 -0.94 -22.33 10.07
CA GLU A 87 -0.23 -22.89 11.23
C GLU A 87 -1.09 -22.86 12.50
N VAL A 88 -1.71 -21.71 12.81
CA VAL A 88 -2.62 -21.56 13.95
C VAL A 88 -3.84 -22.48 13.84
N TYR A 89 -4.40 -22.67 12.64
CA TYR A 89 -5.50 -23.61 12.44
C TYR A 89 -5.10 -25.06 12.71
N GLU A 90 -3.91 -25.49 12.27
CA GLU A 90 -3.40 -26.83 12.53
C GLU A 90 -3.05 -27.06 14.00
N GLU A 91 -2.48 -26.05 14.68
CA GLU A 91 -2.25 -26.09 16.12
C GLU A 91 -3.56 -26.20 16.92
N ASN A 92 -4.59 -25.44 16.52
CA ASN A 92 -5.91 -25.54 17.12
C ASN A 92 -6.55 -26.92 16.93
N LYS A 93 -6.43 -27.53 15.74
CA LYS A 93 -6.92 -28.90 15.51
C LYS A 93 -6.24 -29.91 16.46
N LYS A 94 -4.91 -29.85 16.59
CA LYS A 94 -4.15 -30.71 17.52
C LYS A 94 -4.55 -30.48 18.98
N LEU A 95 -4.85 -29.24 19.36
CA LEU A 95 -5.33 -28.93 20.70
C LEU A 95 -6.70 -29.58 20.96
N TYR A 96 -7.63 -29.51 20.00
CA TYR A 96 -8.93 -30.18 20.11
C TYR A 96 -8.82 -31.71 20.21
N GLU A 97 -7.93 -32.34 19.43
CA GLU A 97 -7.67 -33.78 19.53
C GLU A 97 -7.19 -34.18 20.94
N ARG A 98 -6.29 -33.39 21.53
CA ARG A 98 -5.80 -33.63 22.90
C ARG A 98 -6.88 -33.44 23.95
N LEU A 99 -7.75 -32.43 23.79
CA LEU A 99 -8.89 -32.22 24.69
C LEU A 99 -9.85 -33.41 24.65
N ILE A 100 -10.15 -33.92 23.45
CA ILE A 100 -10.99 -35.12 23.29
C ILE A 100 -10.34 -36.33 23.97
N GLN A 101 -9.02 -36.51 23.83
CA GLN A 101 -8.32 -37.60 24.48
C GLN A 101 -8.35 -37.45 26.02
N ALA A 102 -8.11 -36.25 26.55
CA ALA A 102 -8.17 -36.00 27.98
C ALA A 102 -9.57 -36.27 28.58
N GLU A 103 -10.64 -35.93 27.86
CA GLU A 103 -12.01 -36.28 28.27
C GLU A 103 -12.24 -37.80 28.25
N LYS A 104 -11.72 -38.52 27.25
CA LYS A 104 -11.78 -40.00 27.20
C LYS A 104 -11.04 -40.64 28.37
N ASP A 105 -9.80 -40.22 28.62
CA ASP A 105 -8.96 -40.76 29.70
C ASP A 105 -9.59 -40.53 31.07
N LYS A 106 -10.20 -39.34 31.26
CA LYS A 106 -10.95 -39.00 32.47
C LYS A 106 -12.18 -39.89 32.64
N ASN A 107 -12.96 -40.11 31.58
CA ASN A 107 -14.12 -40.99 31.62
C ASN A 107 -13.71 -42.43 31.95
N GLU A 108 -12.66 -42.96 31.32
CA GLU A 108 -12.14 -44.30 31.61
C GLU A 108 -11.65 -44.42 33.07
N TYR A 109 -10.99 -43.39 33.59
CA TYR A 109 -10.59 -43.36 35.01
C TYR A 109 -11.80 -43.37 35.94
N LEU A 110 -12.85 -42.62 35.62
CA LEU A 110 -14.10 -42.60 36.39
C LEU A 110 -14.83 -43.96 36.34
N GLU A 111 -14.90 -44.59 35.17
CA GLU A 111 -15.46 -45.95 35.01
C GLU A 111 -14.71 -46.96 35.88
N LYS A 112 -13.36 -46.96 35.84
CA LYS A 112 -12.53 -47.81 36.71
C LYS A 112 -12.73 -47.58 38.20
N LEU A 113 -13.09 -46.37 38.62
CA LEU A 113 -13.42 -46.07 40.02
C LEU A 113 -14.81 -46.59 40.41
N LEU A 114 -15.77 -46.53 39.48
CA LEU A 114 -17.11 -47.05 39.68
C LEU A 114 -17.13 -48.58 39.73
N ASP A 115 -16.37 -49.26 38.88
CA ASP A 115 -16.26 -50.73 38.84
C ASP A 115 -15.58 -51.35 40.08
N LYS A 116 -14.85 -50.53 40.85
CA LYS A 116 -14.18 -50.95 42.10
C LYS A 116 -15.07 -50.83 43.34
N LYS A 117 -16.32 -50.39 43.19
CA LYS A 117 -17.29 -50.21 44.27
C LYS A 117 -18.26 -51.38 44.34
#